data_AF-A0A5B7EF01-F1
#
_entry.id   AF-A0A5B7EF01-F1
#
_cell.length_a   1.000
_cell.length_b   1.000
_cell.length_c   1.000
_cell.angle_alpha   90.00
_cell.angle_beta   90.00
_cell.angle_gamma   90.00
#
_symmetry.space_group_name_H-M   'P 1'
#
loop_
_entity.id
_entity.type
_entity.pdbx_description
1 polymer ?
#
loop_
_entity_poly.entity_id
_entity_poly.type
_entity_poly.pdbx_seq_one_letter_code
_entity_poly.pdbx_strand_id
1 'polypeptide(L)'
;MCGGLCTECTNPEHCLRCSHNLLLSNGSCLTSCPEGFFENHDNTCGSCFPQCKTCVGGSSSDCASCRSNSFLHDGKCVYRCPKGLYGDQGSRSCKTCPSGCASCMGDSCITCSDGWRMKGIHCVAQPTQCSILAKGVRHQAAEDQDDSV
;
A
#
# COMPACT_ATOMS: atom_id res chain seq x y z
N MET A 1 -22.81 28.54 -28.89
CA MET A 1 -21.47 28.02 -29.27
C MET A 1 -20.91 27.33 -28.04
N CYS A 2 -20.31 26.15 -28.19
CA CYS A 2 -19.63 25.46 -27.09
C CYS A 2 -18.32 26.19 -26.72
N GLY A 3 -17.85 26.07 -25.48
CA GLY A 3 -16.56 26.63 -25.07
C GLY A 3 -15.38 25.98 -25.80
N GLY A 4 -14.24 26.67 -25.92
CA GLY A 4 -13.13 26.26 -26.80
C GLY A 4 -12.47 24.90 -26.51
N LEU A 5 -12.71 24.33 -25.34
CA LEU A 5 -12.22 23.00 -24.95
C LEU A 5 -13.21 21.87 -25.27
N CYS A 6 -14.37 22.21 -25.83
CA CYS A 6 -15.51 21.31 -26.05
C CYS A 6 -15.91 21.26 -27.53
N THR A 7 -15.97 20.06 -28.10
CA THR A 7 -16.33 19.81 -29.51
C THR A 7 -17.81 19.55 -29.71
N GLU A 8 -18.51 19.03 -28.70
CA GLU A 8 -19.94 18.76 -28.72
C GLU A 8 -20.54 19.08 -27.34
N CYS A 9 -21.62 19.86 -27.27
CA CYS A 9 -22.25 20.27 -26.02
C CYS A 9 -23.77 20.35 -26.13
N THR A 10 -24.47 20.13 -25.00
CA THR A 10 -25.92 20.37 -24.91
C THR A 10 -26.20 21.86 -24.72
N ASN A 11 -25.34 22.54 -23.97
CA ASN A 11 -25.39 23.98 -23.71
C ASN A 11 -23.95 24.46 -23.34
N PRO A 12 -23.71 25.78 -23.20
CA PRO A 12 -22.36 26.30 -22.93
C PRO A 12 -21.69 25.77 -21.65
N GLU A 13 -22.47 25.30 -20.66
CA GLU A 13 -22.00 24.78 -19.37
C GLU A 13 -21.84 23.25 -19.36
N HIS A 14 -22.41 22.54 -20.34
CA HIS A 14 -22.46 21.08 -20.34
C HIS A 14 -21.93 20.48 -21.64
N CYS A 15 -20.66 20.09 -21.59
CA CYS A 15 -19.95 19.41 -22.65
C CYS A 15 -20.28 17.91 -22.72
N LEU A 16 -20.37 17.39 -23.93
CA LEU A 16 -20.55 15.97 -24.24
C LEU A 16 -19.28 15.33 -24.80
N ARG A 17 -18.45 16.11 -25.52
CA ARG A 17 -17.17 15.64 -26.06
C ARG A 17 -16.10 16.71 -25.98
N CYS A 18 -14.93 16.33 -25.49
CA CYS A 18 -13.81 17.23 -25.34
C CYS A 18 -12.93 17.30 -26.60
N SER A 19 -12.18 18.38 -26.73
CA SER A 19 -11.07 18.48 -27.69
C SER A 19 -9.97 17.45 -27.36
N HIS A 20 -9.10 17.15 -28.34
CA HIS A 20 -8.08 16.10 -28.21
C HIS A 20 -7.27 16.18 -26.91
N ASN A 21 -7.01 15.02 -26.29
CA ASN A 21 -6.24 14.83 -25.05
C ASN A 21 -6.87 15.42 -23.77
N LEU A 22 -8.14 15.81 -23.82
CA LEU A 22 -8.88 16.26 -22.65
C LEU A 22 -9.84 15.18 -22.16
N LEU A 23 -10.06 15.19 -20.85
CA LEU A 23 -10.83 14.21 -20.13
C LEU A 23 -12.21 14.77 -19.80
N LEU A 24 -13.26 14.02 -20.14
CA LEU A 24 -14.64 14.41 -19.79
C LEU A 24 -14.95 14.02 -18.34
N SER A 25 -15.35 15.01 -17.54
CA SER A 25 -15.78 14.83 -16.16
C SER A 25 -16.95 15.76 -15.83
N ASN A 26 -18.09 15.18 -15.47
CA ASN A 26 -19.31 15.91 -15.08
C ASN A 26 -19.68 17.08 -16.02
N GLY A 27 -19.63 16.84 -17.33
CA GLY A 27 -19.94 17.85 -18.35
C GLY A 27 -18.84 18.89 -18.61
N SER A 28 -17.66 18.74 -18.01
CA SER A 28 -16.51 19.63 -18.19
C SER A 28 -15.31 18.88 -18.76
N CYS A 29 -14.46 19.60 -19.50
CA CYS A 29 -13.24 19.07 -20.08
C CYS A 29 -12.04 19.47 -19.24
N LEU A 30 -11.30 18.49 -18.73
CA LEU A 30 -10.16 18.65 -17.83
C LEU A 30 -8.89 18.14 -18.49
N THR A 31 -7.74 18.68 -18.09
CA THR A 31 -6.41 18.17 -18.50
C THR A 31 -5.96 16.98 -17.67
N SER A 32 -6.53 16.80 -16.48
CA SER A 32 -6.32 15.65 -15.61
C SER A 32 -7.57 15.39 -14.77
N CYS A 33 -7.79 14.13 -14.40
CA CYS A 33 -8.88 13.78 -13.50
C CYS A 33 -8.62 14.29 -12.07
N PRO A 34 -9.66 14.79 -11.37
CA PRO A 34 -9.53 15.24 -9.99
C PRO A 34 -9.25 14.06 -9.03
N GLU A 35 -8.83 14.38 -7.80
CA GLU A 35 -8.61 13.36 -6.77
C GLU A 35 -9.88 12.52 -6.53
N GLY A 36 -9.72 11.21 -6.37
CA GLY A 36 -10.83 10.25 -6.29
C GLY A 36 -11.35 9.78 -7.65
N PHE A 37 -10.72 10.19 -8.74
CA PHE A 37 -10.99 9.71 -10.10
C PHE A 37 -9.71 9.25 -10.78
N PHE A 38 -9.85 8.38 -11.78
CA PHE A 38 -8.78 7.90 -12.64
C PHE A 38 -9.16 8.12 -14.11
N GLU A 39 -8.15 8.20 -14.97
CA GLU A 39 -8.35 8.30 -16.42
C GLU A 39 -8.74 6.93 -16.99
N ASN A 40 -9.91 6.86 -17.61
CA ASN A 40 -10.36 5.71 -18.38
C ASN A 40 -9.77 5.75 -19.80
N HIS A 41 -9.75 4.58 -20.45
CA HIS A 41 -9.32 4.43 -21.84
C HIS A 41 -10.15 5.24 -22.87
N ASP A 42 -11.36 5.66 -22.52
CA ASP A 42 -12.26 6.44 -23.38
C ASP A 42 -12.09 7.96 -23.19
N ASN A 43 -11.03 8.40 -22.51
CA ASN A 43 -10.79 9.81 -22.13
C ASN A 43 -11.89 10.37 -21.23
N THR A 44 -12.40 9.56 -20.31
CA THR A 44 -13.33 10.00 -19.26
C THR A 44 -12.71 9.84 -17.88
N CYS A 45 -13.24 10.55 -16.89
CA CYS A 45 -12.85 10.35 -15.50
C CYS A 45 -13.75 9.31 -14.82
N GLY A 46 -13.21 8.12 -14.59
CA GLY A 46 -13.84 7.05 -13.82
C GLY A 46 -13.67 7.27 -12.32
N SER A 47 -14.66 6.92 -11.51
CA SER A 47 -14.58 7.08 -10.05
C SER A 47 -13.78 5.93 -9.42
N CYS A 48 -12.90 6.26 -8.47
CA CYS A 48 -12.20 5.28 -7.65
C CYS A 48 -13.14 4.50 -6.74
N PHE A 49 -12.71 3.32 -6.28
CA PHE A 49 -13.41 2.61 -5.22
C PHE A 49 -13.49 3.48 -3.95
N PRO A 50 -14.62 3.49 -3.20
CA PRO A 50 -14.85 4.49 -2.14
C PRO A 50 -13.76 4.60 -1.05
N GLN A 51 -13.07 3.51 -0.74
CA GLN A 51 -11.99 3.49 0.26
C GLN A 51 -10.65 4.04 -0.26
N CYS A 52 -10.46 4.11 -1.57
CA CYS A 52 -9.28 4.71 -2.17
C CYS A 52 -9.38 6.24 -2.11
N LYS A 53 -8.25 6.89 -1.84
CA LYS A 53 -8.09 8.34 -2.02
C LYS A 53 -7.66 8.65 -3.46
N THR A 54 -6.71 7.88 -3.99
CA THR A 54 -6.35 7.85 -5.41
C THR A 54 -6.30 6.42 -5.90
N CYS A 55 -6.52 6.20 -7.19
CA CYS A 55 -6.55 4.88 -7.80
C CYS A 55 -5.99 4.92 -9.22
N VAL A 56 -5.63 3.74 -9.72
CA VAL A 56 -5.26 3.50 -11.13
C VAL A 56 -6.38 2.80 -11.91
N GLY A 57 -7.50 2.51 -11.24
CA GLY A 57 -8.64 1.78 -11.78
C GLY A 57 -9.84 1.80 -10.82
N GLY A 58 -10.98 1.26 -11.27
CA GLY A 58 -12.23 1.29 -10.51
C GLY A 58 -12.38 0.17 -9.48
N SER A 59 -11.49 -0.83 -9.47
CA SER A 59 -11.57 -1.95 -8.54
C SER A 59 -11.13 -1.56 -7.12
N SER A 60 -11.58 -2.33 -6.13
CA SER A 60 -11.10 -2.24 -4.75
C SER A 60 -9.61 -2.57 -4.60
N SER A 61 -9.01 -3.22 -5.61
CA SER A 61 -7.60 -3.59 -5.73
C SER A 61 -6.74 -2.60 -6.51
N ASP A 62 -7.32 -1.53 -7.02
CA ASP A 62 -6.60 -0.57 -7.88
C ASP A 62 -6.30 0.73 -7.12
N CYS A 63 -6.33 0.72 -5.79
CA CYS A 63 -5.98 1.89 -4.99
C CYS A 63 -4.49 2.18 -5.11
N ALA A 64 -4.15 3.43 -5.37
CA ALA A 64 -2.78 3.96 -5.28
C ALA A 64 -2.52 4.66 -3.93
N SER A 65 -3.58 5.16 -3.29
CA SER A 65 -3.52 5.68 -1.92
C SER A 65 -4.86 5.52 -1.23
N CYS A 66 -4.85 5.60 0.09
CA CYS A 66 -5.99 5.28 0.94
C CYS A 66 -6.53 6.49 1.67
N ARG A 67 -7.85 6.51 1.92
CA ARG A 67 -8.46 7.51 2.80
C ARG A 67 -7.99 7.32 4.25
N SER A 68 -8.18 8.35 5.07
CA SER A 68 -7.81 8.35 6.49
C SER A 68 -8.26 7.08 7.21
N ASN A 69 -7.42 6.61 8.15
CA ASN A 69 -7.63 5.41 8.97
C ASN A 69 -7.50 4.06 8.25
N SER A 70 -6.99 4.05 7.02
CA SER A 70 -6.65 2.80 6.31
C SER A 70 -5.22 2.86 5.76
N PHE A 71 -4.68 1.69 5.45
CA PHE A 71 -3.31 1.49 4.97
C PHE A 71 -3.33 0.78 3.63
N LEU A 72 -2.46 1.21 2.72
CA LEU A 72 -2.29 0.56 1.43
C LEU A 72 -1.55 -0.77 1.58
N HIS A 73 -2.13 -1.83 1.02
CA HIS A 73 -1.54 -3.16 0.93
C HIS A 73 -1.98 -3.83 -0.37
N ASP A 74 -1.05 -4.15 -1.25
CA ASP A 74 -1.29 -4.83 -2.53
C ASP A 74 -2.44 -4.22 -3.35
N GLY A 75 -2.41 -2.89 -3.50
CA GLY A 75 -3.43 -2.13 -4.22
C GLY A 75 -4.78 -1.99 -3.50
N LYS A 76 -4.91 -2.52 -2.29
CA LYS A 76 -6.14 -2.43 -1.48
C LYS A 76 -5.92 -1.54 -0.26
N CYS A 77 -6.97 -0.84 0.16
CA CYS A 77 -6.95 -0.17 1.46
C CYS A 77 -7.55 -1.09 2.52
N VAL A 78 -6.76 -1.36 3.56
CA VAL A 78 -7.14 -2.20 4.68
C VAL A 78 -7.09 -1.42 5.99
N TYR A 79 -8.03 -1.68 6.89
CA TYR A 79 -8.04 -1.06 8.23
C TYR A 79 -6.99 -1.66 9.16
N ARG A 80 -6.69 -2.95 8.97
CA ARG A 80 -5.66 -3.67 9.72
C ARG A 80 -4.76 -4.39 8.73
N CYS A 81 -3.46 -4.19 8.87
CA CYS A 81 -2.48 -4.91 8.07
C CYS A 81 -2.52 -6.41 8.40
N PRO A 82 -2.23 -7.28 7.41
CA PRO A 82 -2.15 -8.71 7.64
C PRO A 82 -1.00 -9.06 8.60
N LYS A 83 -0.99 -10.31 9.09
CA LYS A 83 0.05 -10.80 10.01
C LYS A 83 1.45 -10.62 9.41
N GLY A 84 2.41 -10.26 10.26
CA GLY A 84 3.78 -9.95 9.84
C GLY A 84 3.95 -8.57 9.21
N LEU A 85 2.89 -7.76 9.14
CA LEU A 85 2.96 -6.36 8.70
C LEU A 85 2.36 -5.43 9.77
N TYR A 86 2.80 -4.17 9.77
CA TYR A 86 2.26 -3.11 10.59
C TYR A 86 1.83 -1.90 9.74
N GLY A 87 0.85 -1.16 10.23
CA GLY A 87 0.37 0.06 9.56
C GLY A 87 1.29 1.23 9.87
N ASP A 88 2.05 1.68 8.88
CA ASP A 88 2.93 2.82 9.01
C ASP A 88 2.18 4.14 8.77
N GLN A 89 2.14 5.02 9.77
CA GLN A 89 1.40 6.28 9.67
C GLN A 89 2.08 7.28 8.73
N GLY A 90 3.41 7.24 8.62
CA GLY A 90 4.18 8.13 7.74
C GLY A 90 3.91 7.88 6.27
N SER A 91 4.01 6.62 5.84
CA SER A 91 3.75 6.22 4.44
C SER A 91 2.29 5.87 4.13
N ARG A 92 1.42 5.76 5.15
CA ARG A 92 0.04 5.26 5.00
C ARG A 92 -0.04 3.90 4.30
N SER A 93 0.94 3.03 4.54
CA SER A 93 1.04 1.71 3.92
C SER A 93 1.33 0.62 4.96
N CYS A 94 1.01 -0.62 4.62
CA CYS A 94 1.41 -1.76 5.41
C CYS A 94 2.88 -2.09 5.12
N LYS A 95 3.72 -2.04 6.15
CA LYS A 95 5.14 -2.36 6.08
C LYS A 95 5.43 -3.67 6.79
N THR A 96 6.44 -4.39 6.32
CA THR A 96 6.86 -5.67 6.90
C THR A 96 7.45 -5.47 8.29
N CYS A 97 7.12 -6.35 9.22
CA CYS A 97 7.75 -6.41 10.51
C CYS A 97 9.21 -6.88 10.42
N PRO A 98 10.04 -6.59 11.45
CA PRO A 98 11.39 -7.13 11.54
C PRO A 98 11.41 -8.67 11.47
N SER A 99 12.52 -9.23 11.02
CA SER A 99 12.69 -10.68 10.87
C SER A 99 12.36 -11.44 12.15
N GLY A 100 11.59 -12.52 12.00
CA GLY A 100 11.15 -13.33 13.13
C GLY A 100 10.03 -12.75 13.98
N CYS A 101 9.56 -11.54 13.67
CA CYS A 101 8.48 -10.91 14.39
C CYS A 101 7.11 -11.25 13.78
N ALA A 102 6.20 -11.78 14.60
CA ALA A 102 4.82 -12.08 14.21
C ALA A 102 3.92 -10.83 14.22
N SER A 103 4.17 -9.91 15.15
CA SER A 103 3.47 -8.62 15.25
C SER A 103 4.40 -7.55 15.80
N CYS A 104 4.43 -6.37 15.18
CA CYS A 104 5.31 -5.27 15.52
C CYS A 104 4.59 -3.91 15.51
N MET A 105 5.24 -2.90 16.09
CA MET A 105 4.89 -1.49 15.97
C MET A 105 6.14 -0.74 15.51
N GLY A 106 6.23 -0.43 14.22
CA GLY A 106 7.50 0.02 13.65
C GLY A 106 8.57 -1.06 13.76
N ASP A 107 9.76 -0.66 14.20
CA ASP A 107 10.88 -1.59 14.43
C ASP A 107 10.77 -2.37 15.75
N SER A 108 9.80 -2.03 16.59
CA SER A 108 9.61 -2.69 17.88
C SER A 108 8.75 -3.94 17.72
N CYS A 109 9.35 -5.11 17.94
CA CYS A 109 8.60 -6.36 17.94
C CYS A 109 7.80 -6.54 19.23
N ILE A 110 6.54 -6.96 19.09
CA ILE A 110 5.62 -7.24 20.20
C ILE A 110 5.54 -8.74 20.47
N THR A 111 5.51 -9.55 19.41
CA THR A 111 5.46 -11.02 19.51
C THR A 111 6.36 -11.66 18.47
N CYS A 112 7.12 -12.67 18.89
CA CYS A 112 7.95 -13.46 18.00
C CYS A 112 7.16 -14.58 17.33
N SER A 113 7.57 -14.95 16.12
CA SER A 113 7.09 -16.12 15.40
C SER A 113 7.65 -17.40 16.03
N ASP A 114 7.09 -18.54 15.65
CA ASP A 114 7.57 -19.84 16.13
C ASP A 114 9.06 -20.06 15.78
N GLY A 115 9.84 -20.54 16.76
CA GLY A 115 11.29 -20.70 16.62
C GLY A 115 12.10 -19.42 16.89
N TRP A 116 11.47 -18.33 17.35
CA TRP A 116 12.14 -17.08 17.71
C TRP A 116 11.88 -16.70 19.17
N ARG A 117 12.87 -16.05 19.82
CA ARG A 117 12.80 -15.56 21.20
C ARG A 117 12.85 -14.05 21.23
N MET A 118 12.06 -13.45 22.11
CA MET A 118 12.15 -12.02 22.39
C MET A 118 13.45 -11.70 23.15
N LYS A 119 14.27 -10.79 22.59
CA LYS A 119 15.44 -10.19 23.24
C LYS A 119 15.31 -8.67 23.11
N GLY A 120 14.78 -8.02 24.15
CA GLY A 120 14.41 -6.61 24.11
C GLY A 120 13.22 -6.39 23.17
N ILE A 121 13.39 -5.57 22.13
CA ILE A 121 12.39 -5.29 21.08
C ILE A 121 12.62 -6.09 19.79
N HIS A 122 13.61 -6.98 19.77
CA HIS A 122 13.96 -7.77 18.60
C HIS A 122 13.71 -9.25 18.87
N CYS A 123 13.34 -9.97 17.82
CA CYS A 123 13.31 -11.42 17.84
C CYS A 123 14.66 -11.95 17.39
N VAL A 124 15.22 -12.87 18.16
CA VAL A 124 16.40 -13.63 17.79
C VAL A 124 15.99 -15.08 17.55
N ALA A 125 16.53 -15.72 16.53
CA ALA A 125 16.27 -17.13 16.28
C ALA A 125 16.65 -17.93 17.54
N GLN A 126 15.73 -18.75 18.04
CA GLN A 126 16.10 -19.71 19.06
C GLN A 126 16.95 -20.79 18.39
N PRO A 127 18.10 -21.15 18.96
CA PRO A 127 18.75 -22.41 18.63
C PRO A 127 17.89 -23.53 19.22
N THR A 128 16.72 -23.79 18.62
CA THR A 128 16.09 -25.08 18.77
C THR A 128 17.08 -26.09 18.19
N GLN A 129 17.46 -27.06 19.03
CA GLN A 129 18.44 -28.09 18.70
C GLN A 129 18.39 -28.46 17.23
N CYS A 130 19.48 -28.17 16.51
CA CYS A 130 19.86 -28.76 15.24
C CYS A 130 18.68 -29.29 14.40
N SER A 131 18.02 -28.42 13.61
CA SER A 131 17.26 -28.90 12.47
C SER A 131 18.25 -29.45 11.45
N ILE A 132 18.65 -30.70 11.65
CA ILE A 132 19.26 -31.54 10.62
C ILE A 132 18.28 -31.50 9.45
N LEU A 133 18.76 -31.05 8.28
CA LEU A 133 18.19 -30.97 6.92
C LEU A 133 18.37 -29.52 6.41
N ALA A 134 19.37 -29.17 5.60
CA ALA A 134 20.00 -29.91 4.53
C ALA A 134 21.48 -29.51 4.36
N LYS A 135 22.34 -30.52 4.21
CA LYS A 135 23.66 -30.51 3.53
C LYS A 135 24.52 -29.23 3.67
N GLY A 136 25.42 -29.24 4.67
CA GLY A 136 26.82 -28.88 4.41
C GLY A 136 27.29 -27.44 4.63
N VAL A 137 26.56 -26.58 5.34
CA VAL A 137 27.10 -25.26 5.71
C VAL A 137 27.57 -25.28 7.17
N ARG A 138 28.88 -25.16 7.39
CA ARG A 138 29.45 -24.85 8.71
C ARG A 138 28.94 -23.47 9.11
N HIS A 139 28.02 -23.40 10.05
CA HIS A 139 27.77 -22.16 10.76
C HIS A 139 28.67 -22.15 12.00
N GLN A 140 29.67 -21.27 11.96
CA GLN A 140 30.51 -20.92 13.10
C GLN A 140 29.57 -20.44 14.21
N ALA A 141 29.68 -21.02 15.40
CA ALA A 141 29.00 -20.52 16.58
C ALA A 141 29.36 -19.04 16.75
N ALA A 142 28.35 -18.16 16.76
CA ALA A 142 28.53 -16.82 17.27
C ALA A 142 28.65 -16.98 18.79
N GLU A 143 29.86 -16.79 19.30
CA GLU A 143 30.11 -16.76 20.73
C GLU A 143 29.31 -15.60 21.33
N ASP A 144 28.35 -15.93 22.20
CA ASP A 144 27.73 -14.97 23.10
C ASP A 144 28.85 -14.46 24.02
N GLN A 145 29.41 -13.29 23.68
CA GLN A 145 30.28 -12.57 24.60
C GLN A 145 29.39 -11.91 25.65
N ASP A 146 29.18 -12.69 26.71
CA ASP A 146 28.89 -12.22 28.07
C ASP A 146 30.00 -11.26 28.46
N ASP A 147 29.73 -9.95 28.40
CA ASP A 147 30.54 -8.95 29.08
C ASP A 147 29.77 -8.52 30.32
N SER A 148 29.95 -9.32 31.37
CA SER A 148 29.65 -8.99 32.76
C SER A 148 30.84 -8.25 33.36
N VAL A 149 30.70 -6.99 33.79
CA VAL A 149 31.32 -6.39 35.00
C VAL A 149 30.44 -5.24 35.51
#